data_AF-A0A4W5L2J0-F1
#
_entry.id   AF-A0A4W5L2J0-F1
#
_cell.length_a   1.000
_cell.length_b   1.000
_cell.length_c   1.000
_cell.angle_alpha   90.00
_cell.angle_beta   90.00
_cell.angle_gamma   90.00
#
_symmetry.space_group_name_H-M   'P 1'
#
loop_
_entity.id
_entity.type
_entity.pdbx_description
1 polymer ?
#
loop_
_entity_poly.entity_id
_entity_poly.type
_entity_poly.pdbx_seq_one_letter_code
_entity_poly.pdbx_strand_id
1 'polypeptide(L)'
;IVTKRLLEQSAEAEQSFYQIEEQLLQAKDRRREAEHARELHMLQVLGQMFSSIATRNPVATATATTAMPPARNTMESTMQPGVPMSTSVLERSFSLGTAARRGMDDILPLVKNIVPPLTTKKHKGQDGRIGIIGGYQEYTGALYFAAISALKVGADLSHVFCTKDAATVIKSYSPELIVHPVLDSPNAVEEIEKWLPRLHCLVVGPGLGRDEMLLKNTKEVIEKSKARDIPIVIDADGLWLVAQQPSVIQGYQKGILTPNYMEFTQLYEAMHHEPLDSSDHQRSAMELSVAMGNLTVVLKGEEDLITDGNKVILCRQEGSGRRCGGQGDLLSGSLGVLAHWAYTSSADMTKSVNPSVVAAFGACSLTRQCNRQAFHKHGRATTTTDRIQEISSTIKKIFES
;
A
#
# COMPACT_ATOMS: atom_id res chain seq x y z
N ILE A 1 64.15 26.52 -13.91
CA ILE A 1 63.15 26.89 -14.93
C ILE A 1 61.91 26.01 -14.80
N VAL A 2 61.94 24.72 -15.17
CA VAL A 2 60.78 23.80 -15.16
C VAL A 2 59.95 23.87 -13.88
N THR A 3 60.58 23.76 -12.70
CA THR A 3 59.90 23.76 -11.39
C THR A 3 59.12 25.04 -11.10
N LYS A 4 59.58 26.20 -11.58
CA LYS A 4 58.86 27.48 -11.38
C LYS A 4 57.58 27.51 -12.22
N ARG A 5 57.67 27.04 -13.46
CA ARG A 5 56.54 26.98 -14.41
C ARG A 5 55.42 26.07 -13.93
N LEU A 6 55.76 24.96 -13.27
CA LEU A 6 54.79 24.05 -12.64
C LEU A 6 54.07 24.69 -11.44
N LEU A 7 54.79 25.46 -10.61
CA LEU A 7 54.19 26.20 -9.50
C LEU A 7 53.27 27.33 -9.99
N GLU A 8 53.67 28.05 -11.03
CA GLU A 8 52.86 29.08 -11.69
C GLU A 8 51.56 28.46 -12.25
N GLN A 9 51.64 27.34 -12.97
CA GLN A 9 50.47 26.61 -13.49
C GLN A 9 49.57 26.03 -12.39
N SER A 10 50.12 25.61 -11.24
CA SER A 10 49.33 25.12 -10.10
C SER A 10 48.51 26.25 -9.47
N ALA A 11 49.11 27.43 -9.30
CA ALA A 11 48.44 28.60 -8.74
C ALA A 11 47.33 29.14 -9.67
N GLU A 12 47.56 29.13 -10.99
CA GLU A 12 46.54 29.47 -11.99
C GLU A 12 45.35 28.48 -11.95
N ALA A 13 45.63 27.19 -11.79
CA ALA A 13 44.59 26.16 -11.68
C ALA A 13 43.75 26.30 -10.38
N GLU A 14 44.38 26.57 -9.24
CA GLU A 14 43.69 26.82 -7.97
C GLU A 14 42.82 28.09 -8.04
N GLN A 15 43.33 29.19 -8.60
CA GLN A 15 42.54 30.41 -8.80
C GLN A 15 41.35 30.18 -9.75
N SER A 16 41.53 29.43 -10.82
CA SER A 16 40.44 29.06 -11.73
C SER A 16 39.38 28.21 -11.04
N PHE A 17 39.78 27.24 -10.20
CA PHE A 17 38.86 26.43 -9.41
C PHE A 17 38.00 27.29 -8.47
N TYR A 18 38.62 28.18 -7.69
CA TYR A 18 37.89 29.06 -6.76
C TYR A 18 36.91 30.00 -7.49
N GLN A 19 37.29 30.56 -8.63
CA GLN A 19 36.39 31.40 -9.44
C GLN A 19 35.17 30.62 -9.97
N ILE A 20 35.35 29.36 -10.37
CA ILE A 20 34.25 28.49 -10.81
C ILE A 20 33.34 28.13 -9.63
N GLU A 21 33.90 27.81 -8.46
CA GLU A 21 33.12 27.49 -7.26
C GLU A 21 32.31 28.70 -6.76
N GLU A 22 32.90 29.91 -6.78
CA GLU A 22 32.20 31.15 -6.43
C GLU A 22 31.03 31.43 -7.40
N GLN A 23 31.25 31.30 -8.72
CA GLN A 23 30.20 31.46 -9.73
C GLN A 23 29.06 30.44 -9.54
N LEU A 24 29.38 29.19 -9.18
CA LEU A 24 28.39 28.15 -8.86
C LEU A 24 27.62 28.46 -7.58
N LEU A 25 28.25 29.08 -6.58
CA LEU A 25 27.57 29.53 -5.35
C LEU A 25 26.60 30.69 -5.67
N GLN A 26 27.07 31.74 -6.33
CA GLN A 26 26.26 32.87 -6.79
C GLN A 26 25.13 32.44 -7.75
N ALA A 27 25.28 31.34 -8.48
CA ALA A 27 24.21 30.76 -9.32
C ALA A 27 23.17 29.97 -8.51
N LYS A 28 23.56 29.31 -7.41
CA LYS A 28 22.64 28.62 -6.50
C LYS A 28 21.81 29.61 -5.69
N ASP A 29 22.42 30.68 -5.18
CA ASP A 29 21.70 31.66 -4.36
C ASP A 29 20.71 32.48 -5.19
N ARG A 30 21.07 32.91 -6.40
CA ARG A 30 20.10 33.52 -7.35
C ARG A 30 18.94 32.58 -7.73
N ARG A 31 19.12 31.25 -7.70
CA ARG A 31 18.00 30.30 -7.87
C ARG A 31 17.10 30.27 -6.64
N ARG A 32 17.66 30.23 -5.43
CA ARG A 32 16.91 30.29 -4.16
C ARG A 32 16.10 31.59 -4.04
N GLU A 33 16.68 32.73 -4.41
CA GLU A 33 15.98 34.01 -4.44
C GLU A 33 14.81 33.99 -5.43
N ALA A 34 15.00 33.43 -6.63
CA ALA A 34 13.94 33.28 -7.63
C ALA A 34 12.86 32.25 -7.23
N GLU A 35 13.20 31.21 -6.47
CA GLU A 35 12.26 30.27 -5.86
C GLU A 35 11.41 30.97 -4.80
N HIS A 36 12.04 31.64 -3.84
CA HIS A 36 11.34 32.35 -2.77
C HIS A 36 10.46 33.51 -3.28
N ALA A 37 10.91 34.23 -4.31
CA ALA A 37 10.09 35.25 -4.99
C ALA A 37 8.82 34.66 -5.64
N ARG A 38 8.88 33.42 -6.16
CA ARG A 38 7.71 32.71 -6.72
C ARG A 38 6.76 32.21 -5.62
N GLU A 39 7.29 31.74 -4.48
CA GLU A 39 6.48 31.39 -3.31
C GLU A 39 5.70 32.60 -2.78
N LEU A 40 6.41 33.72 -2.56
CA LEU A 40 5.80 34.99 -2.12
C LEU A 40 4.73 35.47 -3.09
N HIS A 41 4.98 35.37 -4.40
CA HIS A 41 3.99 35.73 -5.42
C HIS A 41 2.74 34.82 -5.37
N MET A 42 2.90 33.50 -5.24
CA MET A 42 1.76 32.58 -5.09
C MET A 42 0.94 32.88 -3.83
N LEU A 43 1.59 33.13 -2.69
CA LEU A 43 0.92 33.51 -1.45
C LEU A 43 0.13 34.82 -1.59
N GLN A 44 0.68 35.79 -2.33
CA GLN A 44 0.02 37.07 -2.61
C GLN A 44 -1.20 36.91 -3.54
N VAL A 45 -1.11 36.07 -4.56
CA VAL A 45 -2.25 35.71 -5.45
C VAL A 45 -3.35 34.96 -4.68
N LEU A 46 -2.99 33.98 -3.83
CA LEU A 46 -3.92 33.28 -2.95
C LEU A 46 -4.65 34.24 -2.01
N GLY A 47 -3.93 35.20 -1.41
CA GLY A 47 -4.53 36.24 -0.58
C GLY A 47 -5.59 37.10 -1.31
N GLN A 48 -5.33 37.43 -2.57
CA GLN A 48 -6.30 38.16 -3.42
C GLN A 48 -7.52 37.30 -3.78
N MET A 49 -7.34 36.00 -4.03
CA MET A 49 -8.45 35.07 -4.27
C MET A 49 -9.36 34.90 -3.04
N PHE A 50 -8.79 34.76 -1.84
CA PHE A 50 -9.61 34.68 -0.61
C PHE A 50 -10.33 36.00 -0.28
N SER A 51 -9.67 37.14 -0.48
CA SER A 51 -10.27 38.46 -0.28
C SER A 51 -11.47 38.73 -1.21
N SER A 52 -11.42 38.24 -2.45
CA SER A 52 -12.52 38.38 -3.42
C SER A 52 -13.69 37.42 -3.20
N ILE A 53 -13.52 36.34 -2.41
CA ILE A 53 -14.63 35.48 -1.95
C ILE A 53 -15.42 36.14 -0.82
N ALA A 54 -14.76 36.90 0.06
CA ALA A 54 -15.36 37.49 1.26
C ALA A 54 -16.39 38.62 1.02
N THR A 55 -16.63 39.03 -0.24
CA THR A 55 -17.44 40.21 -0.59
C THR A 55 -18.78 39.88 -1.27
N ARG A 56 -19.21 38.60 -1.34
CA ARG A 56 -20.49 38.19 -1.95
C ARG A 56 -21.53 37.70 -0.95
N ASN A 57 -22.32 38.63 -0.41
CA ASN A 57 -23.61 38.37 0.23
C ASN A 57 -24.76 38.88 -0.64
N PRO A 58 -25.82 38.08 -0.86
CA PRO A 58 -27.16 38.59 -1.11
C PRO A 58 -28.14 38.17 0.01
N VAL A 59 -28.85 39.14 0.58
CA VAL A 59 -29.96 38.90 1.52
C VAL A 59 -31.26 38.77 0.74
N ALA A 60 -32.08 37.76 1.03
CA ALA A 60 -33.47 37.69 0.61
C ALA A 60 -34.33 36.90 1.61
N THR A 61 -35.43 37.49 2.06
CA THR A 61 -36.39 36.92 3.04
C THR A 61 -37.79 36.83 2.43
N ALA A 62 -38.51 35.73 2.66
CA ALA A 62 -39.97 35.66 2.54
C ALA A 62 -40.55 34.47 3.34
N THR A 63 -41.84 34.51 3.66
CA THR A 63 -42.51 33.60 4.61
C THR A 63 -43.65 32.77 4.02
N ALA A 64 -44.00 31.69 4.73
CA ALA A 64 -44.98 30.65 4.39
C ALA A 64 -46.43 31.08 4.13
N THR A 65 -47.22 30.19 3.50
CA THR A 65 -48.64 29.96 3.84
C THR A 65 -49.12 28.56 3.39
N THR A 66 -50.34 28.18 3.78
CA THR A 66 -50.84 26.78 3.86
C THR A 66 -52.07 26.48 2.98
N ALA A 67 -52.23 25.24 2.46
CA ALA A 67 -53.54 24.68 2.06
C ALA A 67 -53.54 23.13 1.89
N MET A 68 -54.64 22.46 2.32
CA MET A 68 -55.05 21.06 2.03
C MET A 68 -56.51 20.84 2.51
N PRO A 69 -57.24 19.77 2.10
CA PRO A 69 -57.08 18.88 0.94
C PRO A 69 -58.24 19.09 -0.07
N PRO A 70 -59.39 18.35 -0.16
CA PRO A 70 -59.85 17.06 0.39
C PRO A 70 -59.90 15.89 -0.63
N ALA A 71 -60.36 14.72 -0.19
CA ALA A 71 -60.33 13.40 -0.86
C ALA A 71 -61.65 12.93 -1.53
N ARG A 72 -61.55 12.01 -2.50
CA ARG A 72 -62.41 10.83 -2.85
C ARG A 72 -62.04 10.34 -4.28
N ASN A 73 -62.26 9.09 -4.71
CA ASN A 73 -63.06 7.98 -4.19
C ASN A 73 -62.36 6.60 -4.40
N THR A 74 -62.88 5.55 -3.77
CA THR A 74 -62.44 4.14 -3.88
C THR A 74 -63.14 3.37 -5.01
N MET A 75 -62.48 2.33 -5.56
CA MET A 75 -63.12 1.03 -5.85
C MET A 75 -62.10 -0.10 -6.13
N GLU A 76 -62.49 -1.34 -5.82
CA GLU A 76 -61.72 -2.58 -6.01
C GLU A 76 -62.29 -3.42 -7.17
N SER A 77 -61.48 -4.28 -7.79
CA SER A 77 -61.94 -5.55 -8.40
C SER A 77 -60.77 -6.54 -8.59
N THR A 78 -61.07 -7.79 -8.92
CA THR A 78 -60.23 -8.95 -8.49
C THR A 78 -59.84 -9.95 -9.61
N MET A 79 -58.73 -10.66 -9.37
CA MET A 79 -58.32 -11.98 -9.90
C MET A 79 -57.94 -12.17 -11.39
N GLN A 80 -56.63 -12.45 -11.60
CA GLN A 80 -56.00 -13.72 -12.11
C GLN A 80 -56.62 -14.53 -13.28
N PRO A 81 -55.83 -15.42 -13.96
CA PRO A 81 -54.36 -15.46 -14.16
C PRO A 81 -53.93 -15.76 -15.63
N GLY A 82 -52.62 -15.73 -15.94
CA GLY A 82 -52.10 -16.17 -17.24
C GLY A 82 -50.57 -16.40 -17.29
N VAL A 83 -50.15 -17.56 -17.80
CA VAL A 83 -48.77 -18.09 -17.95
C VAL A 83 -48.84 -19.02 -19.20
N PRO A 84 -47.86 -19.11 -20.15
CA PRO A 84 -46.40 -19.06 -19.93
C PRO A 84 -45.58 -18.26 -20.97
N MET A 85 -44.26 -18.17 -20.74
CA MET A 85 -43.25 -18.86 -21.57
C MET A 85 -41.91 -18.95 -20.84
N SER A 86 -41.09 -19.95 -21.18
CA SER A 86 -39.88 -20.32 -20.45
C SER A 86 -38.60 -19.95 -21.22
N THR A 87 -37.60 -19.43 -20.50
CA THR A 87 -36.19 -19.47 -20.89
C THR A 87 -35.38 -19.99 -19.70
N SER A 88 -34.48 -20.95 -19.96
CA SER A 88 -33.80 -21.72 -18.92
C SER A 88 -32.56 -21.01 -18.38
N VAL A 89 -32.65 -20.43 -17.19
CA VAL A 89 -31.48 -20.04 -16.41
C VAL A 89 -30.93 -21.27 -15.68
N LEU A 90 -29.64 -21.56 -15.88
CA LEU A 90 -28.94 -22.66 -15.21
C LEU A 90 -28.52 -22.23 -13.80
N GLU A 91 -29.46 -22.25 -12.85
CA GLU A 91 -29.16 -22.13 -11.44
C GLU A 91 -28.30 -23.32 -10.97
N ARG A 92 -26.98 -23.16 -11.04
CA ARG A 92 -26.07 -23.97 -10.22
C ARG A 92 -26.22 -23.52 -8.78
N SER A 93 -27.12 -24.22 -8.07
CA SER A 93 -27.30 -24.08 -6.63
C SER A 93 -26.00 -24.40 -5.89
N PHE A 94 -25.24 -23.35 -5.56
CA PHE A 94 -24.13 -23.44 -4.63
C PHE A 94 -24.67 -23.89 -3.28
N SER A 95 -24.50 -25.17 -2.99
CA SER A 95 -24.76 -25.71 -1.66
C SER A 95 -23.81 -25.00 -0.69
N LEU A 96 -24.36 -24.14 0.18
CA LEU A 96 -23.65 -23.67 1.37
C LEU A 96 -23.48 -24.86 2.33
N GLY A 97 -22.56 -25.77 1.98
CA GLY A 97 -21.98 -26.69 2.95
C GLY A 97 -21.42 -25.87 4.11
N THR A 98 -21.59 -26.37 5.32
CA THR A 98 -21.31 -25.62 6.56
C THR A 98 -19.82 -25.34 6.72
N ALA A 99 -19.34 -24.27 6.07
CA ALA A 99 -18.02 -23.71 6.24
C ALA A 99 -17.89 -23.23 7.70
N ALA A 100 -17.27 -24.04 8.54
CA ALA A 100 -17.05 -23.72 9.93
C ALA A 100 -16.32 -22.38 10.04
N ARG A 101 -16.97 -21.38 10.65
CA ARG A 101 -16.45 -20.02 10.83
C ARG A 101 -15.23 -20.06 11.74
N ARG A 102 -14.04 -20.30 11.20
CA ARG A 102 -12.79 -20.20 11.94
C ARG A 102 -12.60 -18.75 12.39
N GLY A 103 -12.47 -18.57 13.70
CA GLY A 103 -12.40 -17.27 14.34
C GLY A 103 -11.01 -16.63 14.24
N MET A 104 -10.90 -15.43 14.82
CA MET A 104 -9.60 -14.83 15.13
C MET A 104 -8.73 -15.78 15.97
N ASP A 105 -9.36 -16.49 16.90
CA ASP A 105 -8.72 -17.42 17.84
C ASP A 105 -8.12 -18.67 17.17
N ASP A 106 -8.61 -19.06 15.99
CA ASP A 106 -8.08 -20.19 15.22
C ASP A 106 -6.81 -19.84 14.43
N ILE A 107 -6.65 -18.56 14.05
CA ILE A 107 -5.59 -18.10 13.15
C ILE A 107 -4.45 -17.43 13.90
N LEU A 108 -4.71 -16.67 14.98
CA LEU A 108 -3.67 -16.02 15.77
C LEU A 108 -2.57 -16.99 16.27
N PRO A 109 -2.86 -18.22 16.74
CA PRO A 109 -1.82 -19.19 17.09
C PRO A 109 -0.97 -19.63 15.90
N LEU A 110 -1.53 -19.64 14.67
CA LEU A 110 -0.77 -19.95 13.45
C LEU A 110 0.20 -18.81 13.12
N VAL A 111 -0.19 -17.55 13.40
CA VAL A 111 0.72 -16.41 13.26
C VAL A 111 1.89 -16.51 14.26
N LYS A 112 1.64 -16.96 15.50
CA LYS A 112 2.71 -17.24 16.46
C LYS A 112 3.69 -18.29 15.94
N ASN A 113 3.17 -19.39 15.35
CA ASN A 113 3.99 -20.48 14.84
C ASN A 113 4.94 -20.10 13.68
N ILE A 114 4.58 -19.11 12.85
CA ILE A 114 5.42 -18.71 11.71
C ILE A 114 6.53 -17.73 12.10
N VAL A 115 6.44 -17.02 13.23
CA VAL A 115 7.45 -16.03 13.62
C VAL A 115 8.75 -16.77 14.02
N PRO A 116 9.89 -16.50 13.37
CA PRO A 116 11.11 -17.23 13.61
C PRO A 116 11.68 -16.93 15.02
N PRO A 117 12.14 -17.95 15.76
CA PRO A 117 12.83 -17.71 17.02
C PRO A 117 14.17 -17.02 16.78
N LEU A 118 14.42 -15.95 17.54
CA LEU A 118 15.71 -15.25 17.56
C LEU A 118 16.79 -16.18 18.11
N THR A 119 17.79 -16.52 17.28
CA THR A 119 18.86 -17.45 17.66
C THR A 119 20.22 -17.02 17.13
N THR A 120 21.27 -17.24 17.92
CA THR A 120 22.67 -16.97 17.56
C THR A 120 23.24 -17.88 16.45
N LYS A 121 22.45 -18.85 15.97
CA LYS A 121 22.82 -19.80 14.91
C LYS A 121 22.56 -19.27 13.49
N LYS A 122 21.77 -18.21 13.36
CA LYS A 122 21.43 -17.59 12.06
C LYS A 122 22.41 -16.50 11.67
N HIS A 123 22.40 -16.14 10.40
CA HIS A 123 23.24 -15.11 9.80
C HIS A 123 22.38 -14.09 9.03
N LYS A 124 22.86 -12.84 8.96
CA LYS A 124 22.12 -11.72 8.37
C LYS A 124 21.63 -12.03 6.94
N GLY A 125 20.32 -11.96 6.76
CA GLY A 125 19.60 -12.22 5.52
C GLY A 125 18.91 -13.58 5.48
N GLN A 126 18.84 -14.33 6.58
CA GLN A 126 18.09 -15.58 6.66
C GLN A 126 16.63 -15.38 7.08
N ASP A 127 16.33 -14.37 7.89
CA ASP A 127 14.99 -14.11 8.43
C ASP A 127 14.29 -12.92 7.73
N GLY A 128 14.87 -12.37 6.66
CA GLY A 128 14.10 -11.57 5.71
C GLY A 128 14.93 -10.64 4.85
N ARG A 129 14.86 -10.84 3.53
CA ARG A 129 15.38 -9.91 2.52
C ARG A 129 14.21 -9.39 1.68
N ILE A 130 13.60 -8.31 2.13
CA ILE A 130 12.37 -7.77 1.52
C ILE A 130 12.73 -6.73 0.47
N GLY A 131 12.15 -6.83 -0.73
CA GLY A 131 12.20 -5.76 -1.72
C GLY A 131 10.91 -4.94 -1.68
N ILE A 132 11.01 -3.61 -1.78
CA ILE A 132 9.86 -2.71 -1.88
C ILE A 132 10.04 -1.83 -3.12
N ILE A 133 9.06 -1.82 -4.02
CA ILE A 133 9.05 -1.06 -5.28
C ILE A 133 8.00 0.06 -5.20
N GLY A 134 8.42 1.29 -5.52
CA GLY A 134 7.54 2.44 -5.62
C GLY A 134 8.33 3.75 -5.51
N GLY A 135 7.84 4.71 -4.74
CA GLY A 135 8.55 5.96 -4.45
C GLY A 135 8.84 6.79 -5.69
N TYR A 136 7.77 7.35 -6.27
CA TYR A 136 7.80 8.45 -7.22
C TYR A 136 8.16 9.77 -6.53
N GLN A 137 8.42 10.80 -7.33
CA GLN A 137 8.91 12.14 -6.96
C GLN A 137 8.26 12.74 -5.70
N GLU A 138 6.94 12.63 -5.58
CA GLU A 138 6.15 13.25 -4.50
C GLU A 138 5.86 12.29 -3.32
N TYR A 139 5.98 10.98 -3.53
CA TYR A 139 5.45 9.94 -2.63
C TYR A 139 6.54 9.15 -1.89
N THR A 140 7.70 9.77 -1.66
CA THR A 140 8.87 9.22 -0.97
C THR A 140 8.55 8.64 0.42
N GLY A 141 7.66 9.30 1.17
CA GLY A 141 7.27 8.89 2.52
C GLY A 141 6.54 7.54 2.57
N ALA A 142 5.74 7.21 1.55
CA ALA A 142 5.00 5.94 1.51
C ALA A 142 5.95 4.75 1.38
N LEU A 143 6.90 4.84 0.43
CA LEU A 143 7.92 3.80 0.24
C LEU A 143 8.83 3.65 1.47
N TYR A 144 9.18 4.77 2.11
CA TYR A 144 9.90 4.75 3.39
C TYR A 144 9.12 4.02 4.49
N PHE A 145 7.83 4.34 4.69
CA PHE A 145 7.02 3.73 5.75
C PHE A 145 6.88 2.21 5.56
N ALA A 146 6.75 1.72 4.33
CA ALA A 146 6.74 0.28 4.05
C ALA A 146 8.10 -0.37 4.35
N ALA A 147 9.18 0.23 3.84
CA ALA A 147 10.54 -0.28 4.01
C ALA A 147 11.01 -0.31 5.48
N ILE A 148 10.77 0.75 6.24
CA ILE A 148 11.13 0.79 7.66
C ILE A 148 10.25 -0.13 8.51
N SER A 149 8.98 -0.32 8.14
CA SER A 149 8.09 -1.26 8.83
C SER A 149 8.56 -2.70 8.67
N ALA A 150 9.05 -3.09 7.48
CA ALA A 150 9.65 -4.41 7.27
C ALA A 150 10.86 -4.66 8.21
N LEU A 151 11.79 -3.69 8.32
CA LEU A 151 12.90 -3.79 9.28
C LEU A 151 12.42 -3.84 10.74
N LYS A 152 11.42 -3.01 11.10
CA LYS A 152 10.88 -2.96 12.47
C LYS A 152 10.09 -4.22 12.87
N VAL A 153 9.57 -4.98 11.89
CA VAL A 153 8.94 -6.28 12.14
C VAL A 153 9.95 -7.39 12.36
N GLY A 154 11.11 -7.34 11.69
CA GLY A 154 12.18 -8.33 11.86
C GLY A 154 12.89 -8.75 10.58
N ALA A 155 12.69 -8.07 9.45
CA ALA A 155 13.51 -8.34 8.27
C ALA A 155 14.98 -7.95 8.51
N ASP A 156 15.89 -8.87 8.23
CA ASP A 156 17.35 -8.63 8.25
C ASP A 156 17.79 -7.51 7.30
N LEU A 157 17.10 -7.36 6.17
CA LEU A 157 17.40 -6.41 5.10
C LEU A 157 16.12 -5.93 4.40
N SER A 158 16.07 -4.62 4.15
CA SER A 158 15.06 -3.96 3.34
C SER A 158 15.73 -3.27 2.14
N HIS A 159 15.43 -3.78 0.94
CA HIS A 159 15.87 -3.26 -0.34
C HIS A 159 14.77 -2.38 -0.94
N VAL A 160 15.10 -1.15 -1.28
CA VAL A 160 14.13 -0.15 -1.75
C VAL A 160 14.46 0.22 -3.19
N PHE A 161 13.56 -0.08 -4.13
CA PHE A 161 13.73 0.24 -5.55
C PHE A 161 12.80 1.41 -5.90
N CYS A 162 13.40 2.53 -6.27
CA CYS A 162 12.70 3.80 -6.46
C CYS A 162 13.30 4.63 -7.58
N THR A 163 12.66 5.76 -7.89
CA THR A 163 13.24 6.75 -8.81
C THR A 163 14.50 7.39 -8.20
N LYS A 164 15.35 7.92 -9.07
CA LYS A 164 16.60 8.56 -8.69
C LYS A 164 16.41 9.74 -7.74
N ASP A 165 15.37 10.54 -7.96
CA ASP A 165 15.08 11.74 -7.17
C ASP A 165 14.51 11.38 -5.79
N ALA A 166 13.65 10.36 -5.71
CA ALA A 166 13.12 9.84 -4.44
C ALA A 166 14.23 9.28 -3.54
N ALA A 167 15.27 8.66 -4.12
CA ALA A 167 16.28 7.92 -3.39
C ALA A 167 17.08 8.77 -2.37
N THR A 168 17.37 10.04 -2.68
CA THR A 168 18.13 10.92 -1.77
C THR A 168 17.31 11.27 -0.52
N VAL A 169 16.00 11.47 -0.69
CA VAL A 169 15.07 11.76 0.40
C VAL A 169 14.87 10.52 1.28
N ILE A 170 14.69 9.34 0.69
CA ILE A 170 14.49 8.10 1.47
C ILE A 170 15.76 7.73 2.25
N LYS A 171 16.95 7.96 1.69
CA LYS A 171 18.25 7.75 2.38
C LYS A 171 18.47 8.67 3.58
N SER A 172 17.88 9.88 3.60
CA SER A 172 18.01 10.78 4.76
C SER A 172 17.04 10.44 5.90
N TYR A 173 15.95 9.71 5.62
CA TYR A 173 15.04 9.21 6.66
C TYR A 173 15.60 8.04 7.47
N SER A 174 16.43 7.16 6.88
CA SER A 174 17.11 6.09 7.63
C SER A 174 18.35 5.55 6.91
N PRO A 175 19.50 5.39 7.60
CA PRO A 175 20.70 4.76 7.04
C PRO A 175 20.60 3.23 6.93
N GLU A 176 19.59 2.60 7.54
CA GLU A 176 19.41 1.14 7.55
C GLU A 176 18.84 0.59 6.22
N LEU A 177 18.30 1.48 5.37
CA LEU A 177 17.62 1.10 4.12
C LEU A 177 18.61 1.00 2.96
N ILE A 178 18.60 -0.14 2.25
CA ILE A 178 19.41 -0.31 1.04
C ILE A 178 18.62 0.24 -0.15
N VAL A 179 18.80 1.53 -0.45
CA VAL A 179 18.03 2.26 -1.46
C VAL A 179 18.75 2.31 -2.82
N HIS A 180 18.10 1.72 -3.83
CA HIS A 180 18.52 1.56 -5.22
C HIS A 180 17.81 2.59 -6.14
N PRO A 181 18.50 3.64 -6.61
CA PRO A 181 17.95 4.65 -7.53
C PRO A 181 17.98 4.11 -8.97
N VAL A 182 17.01 3.26 -9.33
CA VAL A 182 17.04 2.51 -10.61
C VAL A 182 15.69 2.36 -11.30
N LEU A 183 14.55 2.65 -10.66
CA LEU A 183 13.22 2.31 -11.20
C LEU A 183 12.86 3.13 -12.47
N ASP A 184 13.45 4.30 -12.59
CA ASP A 184 13.38 5.27 -13.70
C ASP A 184 14.54 5.13 -14.71
N SER A 185 15.43 4.14 -14.56
CA SER A 185 16.53 3.90 -15.49
C SER A 185 16.06 3.24 -16.78
N PRO A 186 16.66 3.53 -17.96
CA PRO A 186 16.41 2.79 -19.20
C PRO A 186 16.69 1.27 -19.11
N ASN A 187 17.44 0.82 -18.10
CA ASN A 187 17.71 -0.58 -17.78
C ASN A 187 17.22 -0.99 -16.37
N ALA A 188 16.15 -0.34 -15.88
CA ALA A 188 15.60 -0.55 -14.54
C ALA A 188 15.35 -2.03 -14.22
N VAL A 189 14.78 -2.75 -15.19
CA VAL A 189 14.36 -4.14 -15.03
C VAL A 189 15.58 -5.05 -14.85
N GLU A 190 16.65 -4.85 -15.62
CA GLU A 190 17.91 -5.58 -15.51
C GLU A 190 18.66 -5.26 -14.21
N GLU A 191 18.66 -4.01 -13.74
CA GLU A 191 19.28 -3.64 -12.46
C GLU A 191 18.54 -4.26 -11.27
N ILE A 192 17.20 -4.28 -11.29
CA ILE A 192 16.38 -4.89 -10.24
C ILE A 192 16.48 -6.43 -10.29
N GLU A 193 16.53 -7.03 -11.49
CA GLU A 193 16.63 -8.49 -11.66
C GLU A 193 17.88 -9.09 -11.02
N LYS A 194 19.01 -8.34 -10.95
CA LYS A 194 20.23 -8.76 -10.22
C LYS A 194 19.99 -9.00 -8.72
N TRP A 195 18.96 -8.37 -8.14
CA TRP A 195 18.62 -8.51 -6.73
C TRP A 195 17.55 -9.57 -6.47
N LEU A 196 16.63 -9.84 -7.42
CA LEU A 196 15.51 -10.77 -7.21
C LEU A 196 15.92 -12.15 -6.65
N PRO A 197 17.02 -12.82 -7.09
CA PRO A 197 17.46 -14.11 -6.52
C PRO A 197 17.88 -14.06 -5.04
N ARG A 198 17.99 -12.87 -4.45
CA ARG A 198 18.29 -12.66 -3.02
C ARG A 198 17.04 -12.32 -2.21
N LEU A 199 15.96 -11.87 -2.84
CA LEU A 199 14.75 -11.44 -2.14
C LEU A 199 13.89 -12.62 -1.69
N HIS A 200 13.20 -12.43 -0.58
CA HIS A 200 12.32 -13.41 0.05
C HIS A 200 10.83 -13.05 -0.07
N CYS A 201 10.53 -11.79 -0.31
CA CYS A 201 9.23 -11.27 -0.69
C CYS A 201 9.43 -9.93 -1.42
N LEU A 202 8.52 -9.60 -2.32
CA LEU A 202 8.42 -8.30 -2.97
C LEU A 202 7.15 -7.58 -2.48
N VAL A 203 7.24 -6.29 -2.21
CA VAL A 203 6.12 -5.39 -1.93
C VAL A 203 6.10 -4.34 -3.04
N VAL A 204 4.94 -4.11 -3.67
CA VAL A 204 4.84 -3.26 -4.87
C VAL A 204 3.70 -2.28 -4.74
N GLY A 205 3.98 -1.00 -5.03
CA GLY A 205 2.98 0.05 -5.14
C GLY A 205 3.03 1.21 -4.13
N PRO A 206 3.61 1.10 -2.91
CA PRO A 206 3.73 2.22 -1.97
C PRO A 206 4.40 3.47 -2.59
N GLY A 207 3.57 4.46 -2.91
CA GLY A 207 3.99 5.69 -3.60
C GLY A 207 4.53 5.48 -5.02
N LEU A 208 4.18 4.40 -5.73
CA LEU A 208 4.67 4.11 -7.09
C LEU A 208 4.27 5.17 -8.12
N GLY A 209 3.12 5.83 -7.94
CA GLY A 209 2.59 6.74 -8.96
C GLY A 209 2.07 5.99 -10.18
N ARG A 210 1.75 6.74 -11.25
CA ARG A 210 1.08 6.23 -12.45
C ARG A 210 1.74 6.66 -13.76
N ASP A 211 3.05 6.91 -13.71
CA ASP A 211 3.86 7.12 -14.89
C ASP A 211 3.97 5.80 -15.71
N GLU A 212 3.78 5.88 -17.02
CA GLU A 212 3.72 4.71 -17.90
C GLU A 212 5.02 3.90 -17.92
N MET A 213 6.18 4.55 -17.83
CA MET A 213 7.48 3.89 -17.79
C MET A 213 7.68 3.17 -16.46
N LEU A 214 7.37 3.82 -15.32
CA LEU A 214 7.48 3.18 -14.00
C LEU A 214 6.52 2.00 -13.84
N LEU A 215 5.30 2.12 -14.37
CA LEU A 215 4.31 1.04 -14.41
C LEU A 215 4.78 -0.14 -15.28
N LYS A 216 5.32 0.14 -16.48
CA LYS A 216 5.91 -0.88 -17.37
C LYS A 216 7.09 -1.61 -16.70
N ASN A 217 8.04 -0.86 -16.15
CA ASN A 217 9.21 -1.42 -15.47
C ASN A 217 8.77 -2.28 -14.27
N THR A 218 7.79 -1.81 -13.50
CA THR A 218 7.22 -2.55 -12.36
C THR A 218 6.53 -3.84 -12.79
N LYS A 219 5.74 -3.81 -13.89
CA LYS A 219 5.11 -5.00 -14.46
C LYS A 219 6.14 -6.08 -14.81
N GLU A 220 7.18 -5.72 -15.55
CA GLU A 220 8.22 -6.68 -15.97
C GLU A 220 8.98 -7.27 -14.77
N VAL A 221 9.17 -6.49 -13.70
CA VAL A 221 9.74 -6.99 -12.43
C VAL A 221 8.78 -7.91 -11.67
N ILE A 222 7.47 -7.67 -11.67
CA ILE A 222 6.48 -8.61 -11.13
C ILE A 222 6.55 -9.95 -11.90
N GLU A 223 6.58 -9.91 -13.23
CA GLU A 223 6.68 -11.12 -14.07
C GLU A 223 7.98 -11.89 -13.80
N LYS A 224 9.12 -11.19 -13.71
CA LYS A 224 10.43 -11.77 -13.34
C LYS A 224 10.49 -12.28 -11.89
N SER A 225 9.61 -11.82 -11.01
CA SER A 225 9.48 -12.30 -9.62
C SER A 225 8.56 -13.52 -9.51
N LYS A 226 7.46 -13.54 -10.27
CA LYS A 226 6.60 -14.73 -10.46
C LYS A 226 7.39 -15.92 -11.01
N ALA A 227 8.24 -15.67 -12.01
CA ALA A 227 9.14 -16.67 -12.59
C ALA A 227 10.21 -17.21 -11.61
N ARG A 228 10.34 -16.63 -10.41
CA ARG A 228 11.26 -17.03 -9.34
C ARG A 228 10.53 -17.52 -8.08
N ASP A 229 9.21 -17.68 -8.14
CA ASP A 229 8.36 -18.17 -7.04
C ASP A 229 8.45 -17.32 -5.74
N ILE A 230 8.78 -16.04 -5.89
CA ILE A 230 8.90 -15.05 -4.80
C ILE A 230 7.49 -14.57 -4.42
N PRO A 231 7.07 -14.59 -3.13
CA PRO A 231 5.81 -13.96 -2.69
C PRO A 231 5.74 -12.47 -3.06
N ILE A 232 4.56 -11.99 -3.47
CA ILE A 232 4.36 -10.60 -3.91
C ILE A 232 3.14 -9.98 -3.23
N VAL A 233 3.37 -8.91 -2.47
CA VAL A 233 2.34 -8.04 -1.91
C VAL A 233 2.11 -6.86 -2.84
N ILE A 234 0.86 -6.60 -3.20
CA ILE A 234 0.44 -5.46 -4.04
C ILE A 234 -0.42 -4.52 -3.19
N ASP A 235 -0.05 -3.24 -3.14
CA ASP A 235 -0.76 -2.17 -2.40
C ASP A 235 -0.84 -0.88 -3.25
N ALA A 236 -1.66 0.09 -2.85
CA ALA A 236 -1.75 1.43 -3.46
C ALA A 236 -1.77 1.42 -5.03
N ASP A 237 -0.89 2.17 -5.71
CA ASP A 237 -0.85 2.23 -7.18
C ASP A 237 -0.41 0.91 -7.85
N GLY A 238 0.17 -0.02 -7.09
CA GLY A 238 0.37 -1.39 -7.58
C GLY A 238 -0.96 -2.09 -7.84
N LEU A 239 -2.00 -1.80 -7.05
CA LEU A 239 -3.35 -2.30 -7.27
C LEU A 239 -4.02 -1.61 -8.47
N TRP A 240 -3.67 -0.34 -8.74
CA TRP A 240 -4.10 0.34 -9.96
C TRP A 240 -3.52 -0.32 -11.22
N LEU A 241 -2.22 -0.68 -11.20
CA LEU A 241 -1.60 -1.48 -12.27
C LEU A 241 -2.32 -2.83 -12.47
N VAL A 242 -2.69 -3.53 -11.39
CA VAL A 242 -3.48 -4.76 -11.47
C VAL A 242 -4.88 -4.52 -12.04
N ALA A 243 -5.55 -3.41 -11.69
CA ALA A 243 -6.85 -3.07 -12.26
C ALA A 243 -6.78 -2.74 -13.77
N GLN A 244 -5.68 -2.17 -14.26
CA GLN A 244 -5.48 -1.96 -15.71
C GLN A 244 -5.06 -3.24 -16.45
N GLN A 245 -4.37 -4.17 -15.79
CA GLN A 245 -3.87 -5.38 -16.42
C GLN A 245 -3.81 -6.58 -15.44
N PRO A 246 -4.95 -7.22 -15.11
CA PRO A 246 -5.01 -8.24 -14.05
C PRO A 246 -4.05 -9.41 -14.23
N SER A 247 -3.80 -9.80 -15.48
CA SER A 247 -2.87 -10.88 -15.88
C SER A 247 -1.44 -10.71 -15.35
N VAL A 248 -1.03 -9.49 -14.96
CA VAL A 248 0.26 -9.25 -14.28
C VAL A 248 0.43 -10.11 -13.02
N ILE A 249 -0.65 -10.40 -12.29
CA ILE A 249 -0.63 -11.16 -11.02
C ILE A 249 -1.69 -12.27 -10.93
N GLN A 250 -2.73 -12.26 -11.76
CA GLN A 250 -3.80 -13.27 -11.80
C GLN A 250 -3.26 -14.71 -11.81
N GLY A 251 -3.90 -15.60 -11.04
CA GLY A 251 -3.54 -17.01 -10.88
C GLY A 251 -2.27 -17.29 -10.05
N TYR A 252 -1.48 -16.27 -9.71
CA TYR A 252 -0.26 -16.45 -8.92
C TYR A 252 -0.56 -16.66 -7.42
N GLN A 253 -0.48 -17.90 -6.95
CA GLN A 253 -0.92 -18.30 -5.60
C GLN A 253 -0.15 -17.66 -4.43
N LYS A 254 0.99 -17.00 -4.69
CA LYS A 254 1.73 -16.20 -3.70
C LYS A 254 1.55 -14.69 -3.87
N GLY A 255 0.55 -14.27 -4.64
CA GLY A 255 0.10 -12.89 -4.75
C GLY A 255 -0.88 -12.54 -3.62
N ILE A 256 -0.62 -11.41 -2.95
CA ILE A 256 -1.49 -10.86 -1.91
C ILE A 256 -1.88 -9.43 -2.31
N LEU A 257 -3.17 -9.17 -2.49
CA LEU A 257 -3.70 -7.85 -2.80
C LEU A 257 -4.21 -7.19 -1.52
N THR A 258 -3.84 -5.94 -1.23
CA THR A 258 -4.26 -5.25 -0.01
C THR A 258 -5.17 -4.03 -0.26
N PRO A 259 -6.28 -4.10 -1.01
CA PRO A 259 -7.06 -2.92 -1.37
C PRO A 259 -7.84 -2.27 -0.23
N ASN A 260 -7.90 -0.93 -0.24
CA ASN A 260 -8.93 -0.16 0.46
C ASN A 260 -10.24 -0.19 -0.34
N TYR A 261 -11.36 0.24 0.23
CA TYR A 261 -12.66 0.22 -0.44
C TYR A 261 -12.65 0.75 -1.89
N MET A 262 -12.01 1.90 -2.15
CA MET A 262 -11.94 2.48 -3.50
C MET A 262 -11.02 1.71 -4.45
N GLU A 263 -9.91 1.16 -3.93
CA GLU A 263 -9.00 0.26 -4.68
C GLU A 263 -9.71 -1.06 -5.02
N PHE A 264 -10.57 -1.54 -4.11
CA PHE A 264 -11.34 -2.76 -4.23
C PHE A 264 -12.46 -2.63 -5.26
N THR A 265 -13.22 -1.53 -5.25
CA THR A 265 -14.23 -1.24 -6.28
C THR A 265 -13.61 -1.23 -7.68
N GLN A 266 -12.48 -0.52 -7.86
CA GLN A 266 -11.76 -0.50 -9.16
C GLN A 266 -11.31 -1.90 -9.61
N LEU A 267 -10.83 -2.75 -8.69
CA LEU A 267 -10.45 -4.14 -9.00
C LEU A 267 -11.66 -5.03 -9.33
N TYR A 268 -12.76 -4.89 -8.58
CA TYR A 268 -13.99 -5.65 -8.81
C TYR A 268 -14.58 -5.32 -10.18
N GLU A 269 -14.77 -4.03 -10.47
CA GLU A 269 -15.35 -3.54 -11.74
C GLU A 269 -14.47 -3.90 -12.94
N ALA A 270 -13.14 -3.84 -12.79
CA ALA A 270 -12.20 -4.28 -13.83
C ALA A 270 -12.25 -5.79 -14.10
N MET A 271 -12.55 -6.62 -13.09
CA MET A 271 -12.56 -8.08 -13.20
C MET A 271 -13.92 -8.67 -13.58
N HIS A 272 -15.02 -8.05 -13.15
CA HIS A 272 -16.38 -8.55 -13.36
C HIS A 272 -17.13 -7.81 -14.47
N HIS A 273 -16.67 -6.61 -14.86
CA HIS A 273 -17.33 -5.71 -15.81
C HIS A 273 -18.76 -5.28 -15.39
N GLU A 274 -19.04 -5.37 -14.08
CA GLU A 274 -20.28 -4.95 -13.43
C GLU A 274 -19.96 -4.04 -12.23
N PRO A 275 -20.84 -3.09 -11.84
CA PRO A 275 -20.66 -2.29 -10.63
C PRO A 275 -20.59 -3.15 -9.36
N LEU A 276 -19.76 -2.76 -8.39
CA LEU A 276 -19.67 -3.46 -7.11
C LEU A 276 -21.00 -3.39 -6.33
N ASP A 277 -21.57 -4.54 -5.96
CA ASP A 277 -22.58 -4.60 -4.90
C ASP A 277 -21.93 -4.29 -3.54
N SER A 278 -22.47 -3.30 -2.84
CA SER A 278 -22.02 -2.87 -1.51
C SER A 278 -22.84 -3.48 -0.36
N SER A 279 -23.79 -4.37 -0.67
CA SER A 279 -24.64 -5.04 0.33
C SER A 279 -23.90 -6.15 1.10
N ASP A 280 -23.01 -6.92 0.46
CA ASP A 280 -22.23 -7.99 1.07
C ASP A 280 -20.75 -7.98 0.64
N HIS A 281 -19.96 -7.17 1.33
CA HIS A 281 -18.50 -7.11 1.16
C HIS A 281 -17.79 -8.46 1.43
N GLN A 282 -18.39 -9.41 2.16
CA GLN A 282 -17.77 -10.72 2.37
C GLN A 282 -17.83 -11.53 1.08
N ARG A 283 -19.01 -11.54 0.46
CA ARG A 283 -19.28 -12.20 -0.80
C ARG A 283 -18.44 -11.60 -1.93
N SER A 284 -18.51 -10.29 -2.16
CA SER A 284 -17.78 -9.65 -3.26
C SER A 284 -16.26 -9.83 -3.14
N ALA A 285 -15.72 -9.88 -1.91
CA ALA A 285 -14.29 -10.14 -1.70
C ALA A 285 -13.90 -11.60 -2.05
N MET A 286 -14.77 -12.57 -1.76
CA MET A 286 -14.58 -13.95 -2.20
C MET A 286 -14.69 -14.06 -3.72
N GLU A 287 -15.67 -13.41 -4.33
CA GLU A 287 -15.89 -13.40 -5.79
C GLU A 287 -14.69 -12.79 -6.53
N LEU A 288 -14.18 -11.63 -6.10
CA LEU A 288 -12.95 -11.04 -6.66
C LEU A 288 -11.73 -11.96 -6.50
N SER A 289 -11.57 -12.60 -5.32
CA SER A 289 -10.47 -13.54 -5.08
C SER A 289 -10.51 -14.72 -6.05
N VAL A 290 -11.70 -15.31 -6.27
CA VAL A 290 -11.92 -16.40 -7.24
C VAL A 290 -11.67 -15.92 -8.67
N ALA A 291 -12.19 -14.75 -9.08
CA ALA A 291 -11.96 -14.17 -10.41
C ALA A 291 -10.47 -13.88 -10.68
N MET A 292 -9.74 -13.44 -9.65
CA MET A 292 -8.28 -13.28 -9.70
C MET A 292 -7.51 -14.61 -9.70
N GLY A 293 -8.18 -15.77 -9.58
CA GLY A 293 -7.55 -17.09 -9.57
C GLY A 293 -7.07 -17.53 -8.18
N ASN A 294 -7.90 -17.31 -7.15
CA ASN A 294 -7.66 -17.62 -5.73
C ASN A 294 -6.49 -16.86 -5.10
N LEU A 295 -6.20 -15.65 -5.57
CA LEU A 295 -5.26 -14.73 -4.92
C LEU A 295 -5.77 -14.34 -3.53
N THR A 296 -4.85 -14.14 -2.57
CA THR A 296 -5.27 -13.66 -1.25
C THR A 296 -5.64 -12.18 -1.33
N VAL A 297 -6.87 -11.82 -0.96
CA VAL A 297 -7.36 -10.44 -0.93
C VAL A 297 -7.54 -10.00 0.52
N VAL A 298 -7.02 -8.81 0.84
CA VAL A 298 -7.13 -8.14 2.13
C VAL A 298 -7.84 -6.80 1.94
N LEU A 299 -9.17 -6.82 2.02
CA LEU A 299 -9.99 -5.62 1.94
C LEU A 299 -9.91 -4.86 3.28
N LYS A 300 -9.16 -3.75 3.27
CA LYS A 300 -8.86 -2.87 4.41
C LYS A 300 -10.13 -2.10 4.83
N GLY A 301 -10.61 -2.29 6.06
CA GLY A 301 -11.96 -1.86 6.49
C GLY A 301 -12.08 -1.42 7.96
N GLU A 302 -13.32 -1.40 8.49
CA GLU A 302 -13.58 -1.26 9.93
C GLU A 302 -13.20 -2.55 10.68
N GLU A 303 -13.58 -3.69 10.11
CA GLU A 303 -12.92 -4.99 10.24
C GLU A 303 -12.17 -5.25 8.93
N ASP A 304 -10.98 -5.86 8.97
CA ASP A 304 -10.27 -6.20 7.70
C ASP A 304 -10.70 -7.58 7.22
N LEU A 305 -11.16 -7.65 5.97
CA LEU A 305 -11.69 -8.83 5.30
C LEU A 305 -10.57 -9.55 4.54
N ILE A 306 -10.25 -10.78 4.94
CA ILE A 306 -9.16 -11.59 4.38
C ILE A 306 -9.72 -12.85 3.74
N THR A 307 -9.41 -13.13 2.48
CA THR A 307 -9.96 -14.30 1.76
C THR A 307 -8.98 -14.88 0.75
N ASP A 308 -9.02 -16.20 0.59
CA ASP A 308 -8.30 -16.98 -0.44
C ASP A 308 -9.26 -17.66 -1.43
N GLY A 309 -10.44 -17.05 -1.63
CA GLY A 309 -11.50 -17.54 -2.55
C GLY A 309 -12.30 -18.72 -1.99
N ASN A 310 -11.81 -19.39 -0.94
CA ASN A 310 -12.45 -20.54 -0.32
C ASN A 310 -13.15 -20.19 1.00
N LYS A 311 -12.65 -19.17 1.72
CA LYS A 311 -13.16 -18.75 3.03
C LYS A 311 -12.84 -17.27 3.28
N VAL A 312 -13.70 -16.60 4.03
CA VAL A 312 -13.47 -15.25 4.53
C VAL A 312 -13.15 -15.29 6.03
N ILE A 313 -12.07 -14.61 6.42
CA ILE A 313 -11.59 -14.44 7.79
C ILE A 313 -11.62 -12.94 8.11
N LEU A 314 -11.98 -12.58 9.33
CA LEU A 314 -12.15 -11.18 9.75
C LEU A 314 -11.16 -10.82 10.86
N CYS A 315 -10.27 -9.87 10.56
CA CYS A 315 -9.40 -9.28 11.57
C CYS A 315 -10.16 -8.17 12.32
N ARG A 316 -10.77 -8.56 13.45
CA ARG A 316 -11.57 -7.70 14.33
C ARG A 316 -10.78 -6.92 15.38
N GLN A 317 -9.44 -6.98 15.35
CA GLN A 317 -8.63 -6.32 16.38
C GLN A 317 -8.90 -4.82 16.40
N GLU A 318 -9.27 -4.31 17.57
CA GLU A 318 -9.63 -2.90 17.78
C GLU A 318 -8.45 -1.99 17.39
N GLY A 319 -8.68 -1.10 16.43
CA GLY A 319 -7.70 -0.15 15.91
C GLY A 319 -7.77 1.20 16.62
N SER A 320 -8.01 2.27 15.85
CA SER A 320 -8.35 3.59 16.40
C SER A 320 -9.21 4.38 15.43
N GLY A 321 -9.92 5.40 15.94
CA GLY A 321 -10.66 6.37 15.10
C GLY A 321 -9.76 7.32 14.29
N ARG A 322 -8.43 7.21 14.38
CA ARG A 322 -7.47 8.04 13.65
C ARG A 322 -6.96 7.30 12.41
N ARG A 323 -7.36 7.82 11.25
CA ARG A 323 -6.80 7.44 9.93
C ARG A 323 -5.51 8.24 9.70
N CYS A 324 -4.37 7.58 9.71
CA CYS A 324 -3.06 8.13 9.31
C CYS A 324 -2.81 7.75 7.84
N GLY A 325 -2.22 8.65 7.03
CA GLY A 325 -2.03 8.39 5.59
C GLY A 325 -1.27 7.10 5.31
N GLY A 326 -0.09 6.95 5.90
CA GLY A 326 0.76 5.75 5.73
C GLY A 326 0.33 4.51 6.53
N GLN A 327 -0.98 4.32 6.77
CA GLN A 327 -1.49 3.08 7.37
C GLN A 327 -1.34 1.87 6.42
N GLY A 328 -1.52 2.08 5.11
CA GLY A 328 -1.32 1.04 4.09
C GLY A 328 0.13 0.57 4.05
N ASP A 329 1.07 1.52 3.95
CA ASP A 329 2.51 1.25 3.91
C ASP A 329 2.99 0.38 5.08
N LEU A 330 2.56 0.68 6.32
CA LEU A 330 2.87 -0.14 7.49
C LEU A 330 2.35 -1.56 7.33
N LEU A 331 1.11 -1.73 6.83
CA LEU A 331 0.52 -3.04 6.58
C LEU A 331 1.29 -3.82 5.51
N SER A 332 1.52 -3.23 4.33
CA SER A 332 2.15 -3.93 3.20
C SER A 332 3.63 -4.22 3.44
N GLY A 333 4.36 -3.31 4.09
CA GLY A 333 5.71 -3.55 4.59
C GLY A 333 5.79 -4.69 5.62
N SER A 334 4.88 -4.70 6.61
CA SER A 334 4.79 -5.77 7.62
C SER A 334 4.41 -7.13 7.01
N LEU A 335 3.49 -7.11 6.05
CA LEU A 335 2.98 -8.28 5.34
C LEU A 335 4.06 -8.94 4.48
N GLY A 336 4.98 -8.16 3.88
CA GLY A 336 6.12 -8.73 3.16
C GLY A 336 7.00 -9.64 4.02
N VAL A 337 7.23 -9.26 5.29
CA VAL A 337 7.99 -10.07 6.26
C VAL A 337 7.22 -11.32 6.66
N LEU A 338 5.95 -11.14 7.06
CA LEU A 338 5.10 -12.24 7.51
C LEU A 338 4.80 -13.24 6.38
N ALA A 339 4.72 -12.79 5.13
CA ALA A 339 4.55 -13.67 3.97
C ALA A 339 5.79 -14.54 3.75
N HIS A 340 6.99 -13.96 3.82
CA HIS A 340 8.23 -14.74 3.78
C HIS A 340 8.25 -15.84 4.86
N TRP A 341 8.00 -15.46 6.12
CA TRP A 341 7.99 -16.38 7.27
C TRP A 341 6.92 -17.48 7.14
N ALA A 342 5.72 -17.13 6.64
CA ALA A 342 4.67 -18.10 6.41
C ALA A 342 5.02 -19.10 5.29
N TYR A 343 5.67 -18.65 4.21
CA TYR A 343 6.07 -19.51 3.09
C TYR A 343 7.35 -20.34 3.35
N THR A 344 8.15 -20.01 4.37
CA THR A 344 9.26 -20.86 4.84
C THR A 344 8.90 -21.79 6.01
N SER A 345 7.73 -21.60 6.61
CA SER A 345 7.20 -22.48 7.66
C SER A 345 6.66 -23.80 7.09
N SER A 346 6.70 -24.88 7.88
CA SER A 346 6.09 -26.16 7.46
C SER A 346 4.57 -26.09 7.47
N ALA A 347 3.92 -26.93 6.64
CA ALA A 347 2.46 -26.99 6.55
C ALA A 347 1.77 -27.36 7.88
N ASP A 348 2.48 -28.04 8.79
CA ASP A 348 2.01 -28.34 10.15
C ASP A 348 1.89 -27.07 11.01
N MET A 349 2.84 -26.14 10.88
CA MET A 349 2.82 -24.87 11.62
C MET A 349 1.63 -23.99 11.22
N THR A 350 1.24 -24.01 9.94
CA THR A 350 0.04 -23.33 9.43
C THR A 350 -1.23 -24.19 9.51
N LYS A 351 -1.16 -25.45 9.97
CA LYS A 351 -2.25 -26.44 9.97
C LYS A 351 -2.99 -26.51 8.62
N SER A 352 -2.22 -26.53 7.52
CA SER A 352 -2.70 -26.49 6.13
C SER A 352 -3.58 -25.28 5.77
N VAL A 353 -3.50 -24.18 6.52
CA VAL A 353 -4.05 -22.88 6.09
C VAL A 353 -3.09 -22.24 5.08
N ASN A 354 -3.63 -21.55 4.07
CA ASN A 354 -2.87 -20.79 3.08
C ASN A 354 -1.89 -19.83 3.79
N PRO A 355 -0.56 -19.93 3.54
CA PRO A 355 0.43 -19.05 4.16
C PRO A 355 0.14 -17.56 4.00
N SER A 356 -0.37 -17.14 2.83
CA SER A 356 -0.74 -15.74 2.58
C SER A 356 -1.87 -15.25 3.50
N VAL A 357 -2.83 -16.11 3.87
CA VAL A 357 -3.92 -15.77 4.79
C VAL A 357 -3.43 -15.67 6.23
N VAL A 358 -2.50 -16.53 6.66
CA VAL A 358 -1.86 -16.44 7.98
C VAL A 358 -1.05 -15.14 8.07
N ALA A 359 -0.24 -14.85 7.05
CA ALA A 359 0.56 -13.63 6.98
C ALA A 359 -0.30 -12.36 6.98
N ALA A 360 -1.36 -12.32 6.16
CA ALA A 360 -2.33 -11.23 6.11
C ALA A 360 -2.99 -10.99 7.47
N PHE A 361 -3.43 -12.05 8.15
CA PHE A 361 -4.07 -11.94 9.46
C PHE A 361 -3.12 -11.37 10.50
N GLY A 362 -1.86 -11.81 10.51
CA GLY A 362 -0.80 -11.24 11.34
C GLY A 362 -0.54 -9.77 11.06
N ALA A 363 -0.44 -9.39 9.79
CA ALA A 363 -0.13 -8.02 9.37
C ALA A 363 -1.26 -7.04 9.73
N CYS A 364 -2.53 -7.44 9.54
CA CYS A 364 -3.70 -6.66 9.97
C CYS A 364 -3.75 -6.51 11.49
N SER A 365 -3.56 -7.61 12.24
CA SER A 365 -3.56 -7.62 13.72
C SER A 365 -2.50 -6.65 14.29
N LEU A 366 -1.27 -6.78 13.80
CA LEU A 366 -0.15 -5.87 14.09
C LEU A 366 -0.49 -4.41 13.75
N THR A 367 -0.92 -4.15 12.51
CA THR A 367 -1.23 -2.79 12.01
C THR A 367 -2.28 -2.08 12.86
N ARG A 368 -3.30 -2.82 13.29
CA ARG A 368 -4.40 -2.35 14.13
C ARG A 368 -3.94 -2.07 15.56
N GLN A 369 -3.25 -3.01 16.19
CA GLN A 369 -2.74 -2.82 17.56
C GLN A 369 -1.68 -1.70 17.64
N CYS A 370 -0.84 -1.52 16.61
CA CYS A 370 0.02 -0.34 16.50
C CYS A 370 -0.79 0.96 16.44
N ASN A 371 -1.89 1.00 15.66
CA ASN A 371 -2.78 2.17 15.62
C ASN A 371 -3.40 2.44 16.99
N ARG A 372 -3.90 1.40 17.67
CA ARG A 372 -4.50 1.49 19.00
C ARG A 372 -3.52 2.04 20.04
N GLN A 373 -2.30 1.51 20.08
CA GLN A 373 -1.29 1.91 21.08
C GLN A 373 -0.80 3.35 20.84
N ALA A 374 -0.52 3.71 19.58
CA ALA A 374 -0.12 5.08 19.26
C ALA A 374 -1.27 6.08 19.52
N PHE A 375 -2.52 5.71 19.20
CA PHE A 375 -3.68 6.55 19.50
C PHE A 375 -3.94 6.73 20.99
N HIS A 376 -3.69 5.71 21.82
CA HIS A 376 -3.74 5.86 23.28
C HIS A 376 -2.67 6.82 23.82
N LYS A 377 -1.53 6.97 23.14
CA LYS A 377 -0.42 7.87 23.54
C LYS A 377 -0.57 9.30 22.99
N HIS A 378 -1.03 9.45 21.75
CA HIS A 378 -1.00 10.71 21.00
C HIS A 378 -2.39 11.22 20.56
N GLY A 379 -3.45 10.43 20.73
CA GLY A 379 -4.83 10.80 20.43
C GLY A 379 -5.01 11.35 19.01
N ARG A 380 -5.57 12.57 18.89
CA ARG A 380 -5.78 13.25 17.61
C ARG A 380 -4.46 13.47 16.82
N ALA A 381 -3.35 13.71 17.51
CA ALA A 381 -2.06 14.03 16.90
C ALA A 381 -1.40 12.85 16.18
N THR A 382 -1.76 11.61 16.53
CA THR A 382 -1.13 10.36 16.03
C THR A 382 -0.84 10.36 14.54
N THR A 383 0.39 10.02 14.20
CA THR A 383 0.99 9.94 12.87
C THR A 383 1.36 8.49 12.51
N THR A 384 1.85 8.25 11.29
CA THR A 384 2.44 6.96 10.91
C THR A 384 3.73 6.67 11.70
N THR A 385 4.55 7.69 11.97
CA THR A 385 5.82 7.57 12.70
C THR A 385 5.61 7.04 14.11
N ASP A 386 4.61 7.54 14.82
CA ASP A 386 4.27 7.08 16.19
C ASP A 386 3.88 5.60 16.17
N ARG A 387 3.13 5.17 15.16
CA ARG A 387 2.71 3.76 14.98
C ARG A 387 3.87 2.82 14.64
N ILE A 388 4.91 3.32 13.98
CA ILE A 388 6.14 2.56 13.70
C ILE A 388 6.93 2.32 15.00
N GLN A 389 6.86 3.23 15.97
CA GLN A 389 7.45 3.02 17.31
C GLN A 389 6.74 1.89 18.08
N GLU A 390 5.43 1.68 17.85
CA GLU A 390 4.66 0.60 18.48
C GLU A 390 4.85 -0.79 17.86
N ILE A 391 5.61 -0.95 16.78
CA ILE A 391 5.78 -2.28 16.14
C ILE A 391 6.43 -3.27 17.11
N SER A 392 7.51 -2.88 17.79
CA SER A 392 8.22 -3.77 18.74
C SER A 392 7.40 -4.08 20.00
N SER A 393 6.65 -3.12 20.53
CA SER A 393 5.74 -3.35 21.68
C SER A 393 4.57 -4.27 21.27
N THR A 394 4.09 -4.15 20.03
CA THR A 394 3.00 -4.96 19.49
C THR A 394 3.43 -6.39 19.19
N ILE A 395 4.60 -6.62 18.60
CA ILE A 395 5.12 -7.97 18.32
C ILE A 395 5.31 -8.77 19.61
N LYS A 396 5.93 -8.15 20.63
CA LYS A 396 6.05 -8.72 21.98
C LYS A 396 4.71 -9.11 22.58
N LYS A 397 3.67 -8.32 22.32
CA LYS A 397 2.32 -8.53 22.87
C LYS A 397 1.50 -9.57 22.10
N ILE A 398 1.58 -9.61 20.76
CA ILE A 398 0.72 -10.44 19.92
C ILE A 398 1.40 -11.76 19.53
N PHE A 399 2.71 -11.76 19.25
CA PHE A 399 3.41 -12.91 18.66
C PHE A 399 4.32 -13.64 19.66
N GLU A 400 5.06 -12.91 20.51
CA GLU A 400 6.04 -13.48 21.45
C GLU A 400 5.49 -13.79 22.86
N SER A 401 4.17 -13.68 23.06
CA SER A 401 3.47 -13.75 24.36
C SER A 401 2.93 -15.13 24.76
#